data_AF-A0A0G1RD45-F1
#
_entry.id   AF-A0A0G1RD45-F1
#
_cell.length_a   1.000
_cell.length_b   1.000
_cell.length_c   1.000
_cell.angle_alpha   90.00
_cell.angle_beta   90.00
_cell.angle_gamma   90.00
#
_symmetry.space_group_name_H-M   'P 1'
#
loop_
_entity.id
_entity.type
_entity.pdbx_description
1 polymer ?
#
loop_
_entity_poly.entity_id
_entity_poly.type
_entity_poly.pdbx_seq_one_letter_code
_entity_poly.pdbx_strand_id
1 'polypeptide(L)'
;MKKIILIALIAVTAVALYQYFPNSGTPQTEEKNDGYVSSLNEIKEEAKDNINEAVEKENNKTNEALMENQDLEYVAKYDRALIKTTLGNIEVKFYGDESPQTVDNFLRLADEKFYDGIAFHRVIKGFMIQGGDPLSKAEDWANVPVGTGGPDYKFADEFNSKKIVRGSLAMANAGPNTNGSQFFIVTAPATPHLDGRHTNFGEVVS
;
A
#
# COMPACT_ATOMS: atom_id res chain seq x y z
N MET A 1 5.44 25.94 15.53
CA MET A 1 5.49 24.61 16.18
C MET A 1 4.61 23.69 15.36
N LYS A 2 5.13 22.55 14.88
CA LYS A 2 4.35 21.56 14.12
C LYS A 2 3.38 20.82 15.06
N LYS A 3 2.22 20.40 14.55
CA LYS A 3 1.12 19.78 15.31
C LYS A 3 1.14 18.25 15.16
N ILE A 4 0.34 17.53 15.95
CA ILE A 4 0.10 16.08 15.84
C ILE A 4 -1.28 15.85 15.18
N ILE A 5 -1.39 14.92 14.23
CA ILE A 5 -2.66 14.45 13.67
C ILE A 5 -3.10 13.11 14.28
N LEU A 6 -4.41 12.87 14.39
CA LEU A 6 -4.99 11.67 14.99
C LEU A 6 -5.56 10.73 13.91
N ILE A 7 -5.17 9.45 13.96
CA ILE A 7 -5.64 8.36 13.08
C ILE A 7 -6.31 7.28 13.93
N ALA A 8 -7.46 6.73 13.51
CA ALA A 8 -8.18 5.70 14.27
C ALA A 8 -8.29 4.36 13.50
N LEU A 9 -7.37 3.44 13.75
CA LEU A 9 -7.38 2.07 13.21
C LEU A 9 -8.16 1.10 14.11
N ILE A 10 -8.71 0.05 13.50
CA ILE A 10 -9.26 -1.11 14.23
C ILE A 10 -8.27 -2.27 14.05
N ALA A 11 -7.70 -2.80 15.13
CA ALA A 11 -6.98 -4.08 15.08
C ALA A 11 -7.97 -5.20 15.42
N VAL A 12 -8.40 -5.93 14.38
CA VAL A 12 -9.09 -7.22 14.57
C VAL A 12 -8.01 -8.30 14.63
N THR A 13 -8.01 -9.07 15.71
CA THR A 13 -7.09 -10.19 15.89
C THR A 13 -7.38 -11.28 14.86
N ALA A 14 -6.45 -11.51 13.93
CA ALA A 14 -6.47 -12.71 13.10
C ALA A 14 -6.13 -13.93 13.98
N VAL A 15 -7.14 -14.68 14.39
CA VAL A 15 -6.99 -16.05 14.89
C VAL A 15 -6.98 -16.99 13.68
N ALA A 16 -5.95 -17.83 13.64
CA ALA A 16 -5.58 -18.82 12.64
C ALA A 16 -6.70 -19.47 11.80
N LEU A 17 -6.42 -19.64 10.50
CA LEU A 17 -6.73 -20.88 9.75
C LEU A 17 -5.65 -21.10 8.67
N TYR A 18 -4.52 -21.63 9.13
CA TYR A 18 -3.66 -22.46 8.28
C TYR A 18 -4.43 -23.77 8.11
N GLN A 19 -4.90 -24.09 6.89
CA GLN A 19 -5.06 -25.43 6.29
C GLN A 19 -6.00 -25.42 5.07
N TYR A 20 -5.49 -25.99 3.96
CA TYR A 20 -6.20 -26.86 3.00
C TYR A 20 -7.11 -26.26 1.93
N PHE A 21 -6.63 -26.27 0.67
CA PHE A 21 -7.48 -26.46 -0.51
C PHE A 21 -6.80 -27.43 -1.51
N PRO A 22 -7.40 -28.59 -1.81
CA PRO A 22 -7.05 -29.41 -2.95
C PRO A 22 -7.80 -28.90 -4.19
N ASN A 23 -7.08 -28.61 -5.28
CA ASN A 23 -7.71 -28.32 -6.57
C ASN A 23 -8.36 -29.61 -7.11
N SER A 24 -9.69 -29.59 -7.23
CA SER A 24 -10.46 -30.58 -7.99
C SER A 24 -10.73 -30.01 -9.39
N GLY A 25 -10.48 -30.84 -10.41
CA GLY A 25 -10.53 -30.45 -11.82
C GLY A 25 -11.95 -30.28 -12.36
N THR A 26 -12.06 -29.48 -13.42
CA THR A 26 -13.27 -29.33 -14.23
C THR A 26 -13.20 -30.22 -15.49
N PRO A 27 -14.31 -30.81 -15.98
CA PRO A 27 -14.33 -31.60 -17.20
C PRO A 27 -14.33 -30.70 -18.45
N GLN A 28 -13.61 -31.16 -19.47
CA GLN A 28 -13.55 -30.57 -20.81
C GLN A 28 -14.75 -31.01 -21.65
N THR A 29 -15.38 -30.08 -22.35
CA THR A 29 -16.23 -30.35 -23.53
C THR A 29 -15.54 -29.78 -24.76
N GLU A 30 -15.23 -30.66 -25.72
CA GLU A 30 -14.59 -30.32 -26.99
C GLU A 30 -15.55 -29.57 -27.93
N GLU A 31 -15.24 -28.32 -28.24
CA GLU A 31 -15.66 -27.68 -29.50
C GLU A 31 -14.47 -27.64 -30.45
N LYS A 32 -14.58 -28.39 -31.55
CA LYS A 32 -13.72 -28.20 -32.72
C LYS A 32 -14.05 -26.85 -33.35
N ASN A 33 -13.15 -25.88 -33.28
CA ASN A 33 -13.11 -24.74 -34.21
C ASN A 33 -11.69 -24.20 -34.38
N ASP A 34 -11.35 -23.95 -35.64
CA ASP A 34 -10.03 -23.74 -36.24
C ASP A 34 -9.11 -22.70 -35.56
N GLY A 35 -7.80 -23.00 -35.56
CA GLY A 35 -6.71 -22.22 -34.94
C GLY A 35 -6.53 -20.77 -35.45
N TYR A 36 -7.41 -20.27 -36.31
CA TYR A 36 -7.51 -18.86 -36.65
C TYR A 36 -8.24 -18.05 -35.55
N VAL A 37 -9.24 -18.63 -34.88
CA VAL A 37 -10.01 -17.93 -33.83
C VAL A 37 -9.21 -17.82 -32.52
N SER A 38 -8.38 -18.81 -32.18
CA SER A 38 -7.50 -18.73 -30.99
C SER A 38 -6.42 -17.65 -31.16
N SER A 39 -5.81 -17.58 -32.34
CA SER A 39 -4.81 -16.56 -32.67
C SER A 39 -5.42 -15.14 -32.65
N LEU A 40 -6.64 -14.95 -33.16
CA LEU A 40 -7.32 -13.66 -33.08
C LEU A 40 -7.71 -13.25 -31.65
N ASN A 41 -8.01 -14.21 -30.77
CA ASN A 41 -8.27 -13.94 -29.36
C ASN A 41 -6.98 -13.60 -28.60
N GLU A 42 -5.88 -14.33 -28.85
CA GLU A 42 -4.56 -13.98 -28.32
C GLU A 42 -4.12 -12.57 -28.76
N ILE A 43 -4.26 -12.23 -30.04
CA ILE A 43 -3.93 -10.90 -30.55
C ILE A 43 -4.81 -9.81 -29.91
N LYS A 44 -6.09 -10.11 -29.62
CA LYS A 44 -7.00 -9.16 -28.95
C LYS A 44 -6.68 -8.98 -27.46
N GLU A 45 -6.34 -10.06 -26.76
CA GLU A 45 -5.94 -9.97 -25.34
C GLU A 45 -4.57 -9.27 -25.21
N GLU A 46 -3.60 -9.62 -26.05
CA GLU A 46 -2.30 -8.92 -26.09
C GLU A 46 -2.46 -7.44 -26.46
N ALA A 47 -3.34 -7.10 -27.41
CA ALA A 47 -3.64 -5.70 -27.73
C ALA A 47 -4.33 -4.96 -26.58
N LYS A 48 -5.23 -5.60 -25.83
CA LYS A 48 -5.86 -5.01 -24.64
C LYS A 48 -4.85 -4.79 -23.52
N ASP A 49 -3.98 -5.77 -23.25
CA ASP A 49 -2.94 -5.67 -22.23
C ASP A 49 -1.97 -4.53 -22.55
N ASN A 50 -1.56 -4.41 -23.81
CA ASN A 50 -0.70 -3.31 -24.27
C ASN A 50 -1.38 -1.93 -24.14
N ILE A 51 -2.69 -1.84 -24.43
CA ILE A 51 -3.46 -0.60 -24.27
C ILE A 51 -3.62 -0.27 -22.79
N ASN A 52 -3.94 -1.24 -21.93
CA ASN A 52 -4.08 -1.05 -20.50
C ASN A 52 -2.76 -0.56 -19.87
N GLU A 53 -1.63 -1.17 -20.26
CA GLU A 53 -0.32 -0.77 -19.76
C GLU A 53 0.06 0.66 -20.22
N ALA A 54 -0.30 1.04 -21.45
CA ALA A 54 -0.07 2.40 -21.95
C ALA A 54 -0.93 3.44 -21.22
N VAL A 55 -2.22 3.14 -20.99
CA VAL A 55 -3.16 4.00 -20.25
C VAL A 55 -2.73 4.14 -18.79
N GLU A 56 -2.30 3.05 -18.15
CA GLU A 56 -1.75 3.11 -16.79
C GLU A 56 -0.50 3.98 -16.72
N LYS A 57 0.42 3.88 -17.68
CA LYS A 57 1.63 4.73 -17.73
C LYS A 57 1.30 6.22 -17.89
N GLU A 58 0.32 6.56 -18.71
CA GLU A 58 -0.09 7.95 -18.93
C GLU A 58 -0.83 8.53 -17.73
N ASN A 59 -1.72 7.74 -17.10
CA ASN A 59 -2.39 8.11 -15.85
C ASN A 59 -1.39 8.28 -14.70
N ASN A 60 -0.42 7.37 -14.56
CA ASN A 60 0.61 7.47 -13.52
C ASN A 60 1.45 8.75 -13.68
N LYS A 61 1.87 9.09 -14.92
CA LYS A 61 2.57 10.36 -15.19
C LYS A 61 1.73 11.58 -14.83
N THR A 62 0.44 11.55 -15.16
CA THR A 62 -0.47 12.65 -14.85
C THR A 62 -0.66 12.80 -13.34
N ASN A 63 -0.80 11.69 -12.62
CA ASN A 63 -0.93 11.66 -11.17
C ASN A 63 0.36 12.07 -10.44
N GLU A 64 1.52 11.64 -10.92
CA GLU A 64 2.83 12.12 -10.43
C GLU A 64 2.92 13.64 -10.59
N ALA A 65 2.55 14.18 -11.76
CA ALA A 65 2.54 15.63 -11.98
C ALA A 65 1.50 16.36 -11.10
N LEU A 66 0.35 15.74 -10.81
CA LEU A 66 -0.64 16.31 -9.90
C LEU A 66 -0.15 16.31 -8.44
N MET A 67 0.55 15.27 -8.01
CA MET A 67 1.18 15.20 -6.69
C MET A 67 2.37 16.16 -6.57
N GLU A 68 3.18 16.33 -7.62
CA GLU A 68 4.28 17.32 -7.65
C GLU A 68 3.78 18.77 -7.61
N ASN A 69 2.61 19.06 -8.20
CA ASN A 69 1.98 20.38 -8.13
C ASN A 69 1.08 20.56 -6.89
N GLN A 70 1.01 19.55 -6.02
CA GLN A 70 0.21 19.62 -4.81
C GLN A 70 0.97 20.44 -3.75
N ASP A 71 0.32 21.48 -3.22
CA ASP A 71 0.88 22.23 -2.11
C ASP A 71 1.13 21.27 -0.94
N LEU A 72 2.39 21.12 -0.53
CA LEU A 72 2.88 20.28 0.58
C LEU A 72 2.44 20.81 1.96
N GLU A 73 1.14 21.09 2.09
CA GLU A 73 0.52 21.78 3.22
C GLU A 73 0.63 20.95 4.51
N TYR A 74 0.38 19.65 4.41
CA TYR A 74 0.30 18.78 5.58
C TYR A 74 1.67 18.51 6.18
N VAL A 75 2.68 18.22 5.35
CA VAL A 75 4.06 18.00 5.81
C VAL A 75 4.69 19.27 6.40
N ALA A 76 4.25 20.45 5.96
CA ALA A 76 4.62 21.72 6.59
C ALA A 76 3.98 21.89 7.99
N LYS A 77 2.77 21.36 8.19
CA LYS A 77 1.95 21.55 9.40
C LYS A 77 2.18 20.49 10.48
N TYR A 78 2.46 19.26 10.10
CA TYR A 78 2.58 18.12 11.02
C TYR A 78 3.93 17.41 10.84
N ASP A 79 4.54 16.99 11.95
CA ASP A 79 5.75 16.14 11.96
C ASP A 79 5.53 14.79 12.65
N ARG A 80 4.33 14.56 13.19
CA ARG A 80 3.96 13.35 13.91
C ARG A 80 2.49 12.98 13.69
N ALA A 81 2.21 11.69 13.84
CA ALA A 81 0.84 11.18 13.93
C ALA A 81 0.70 10.20 15.09
N LEU A 82 -0.48 10.21 15.71
CA LEU A 82 -0.88 9.19 16.68
C LEU A 82 -1.86 8.23 16.01
N ILE A 83 -1.38 7.01 15.77
CA ILE A 83 -2.17 5.91 15.23
C ILE A 83 -2.82 5.17 16.40
N LYS A 84 -4.09 5.47 16.67
CA LYS A 84 -4.89 4.74 17.65
C LYS A 84 -5.27 3.39 17.07
N THR A 85 -5.05 2.32 17.81
CA THR A 85 -5.51 0.99 17.44
C THR A 85 -6.31 0.40 18.61
N THR A 86 -7.04 -0.69 18.37
CA THR A 86 -7.71 -1.44 19.45
C THR A 86 -6.72 -2.15 20.39
N LEU A 87 -5.44 -2.24 20.01
CA LEU A 87 -4.37 -2.89 20.80
C LEU A 87 -3.39 -1.89 21.41
N GLY A 88 -3.71 -0.60 21.37
CA GLY A 88 -2.86 0.47 21.89
C GLY A 88 -2.56 1.53 20.84
N ASN A 89 -1.90 2.59 21.28
CA ASN A 89 -1.50 3.69 20.39
C ASN A 89 -0.09 3.44 19.86
N ILE A 90 0.17 3.90 18.64
CA ILE A 90 1.48 3.95 18.03
C ILE A 90 1.72 5.41 17.63
N GLU A 91 2.67 6.08 18.27
CA GLU A 91 3.09 7.42 17.84
C GLU A 91 4.22 7.27 16.82
N VAL A 92 4.09 7.99 15.69
CA VAL A 92 5.11 8.02 14.64
C VAL A 92 5.61 9.44 14.42
N LYS A 93 6.91 9.56 14.12
CA LYS A 93 7.56 10.79 13.68
C LYS A 93 7.94 10.65 12.20
N PHE A 94 7.72 11.71 11.43
CA PHE A 94 7.95 11.71 9.99
C PHE A 94 9.30 12.31 9.58
N TYR A 95 9.81 11.83 8.44
CA TYR A 95 10.97 12.38 7.75
C TYR A 95 10.55 13.34 6.63
N GLY A 96 9.76 14.37 6.99
CA GLY A 96 9.14 15.28 6.02
C GLY A 96 10.11 16.04 5.12
N ASP A 97 11.35 16.26 5.55
CA ASP A 97 12.38 16.91 4.73
C ASP A 97 13.01 15.94 3.70
N GLU A 98 12.93 14.63 3.95
CA GLU A 98 13.57 13.58 3.12
C GLU A 98 12.56 12.86 2.21
N SER A 99 11.29 12.80 2.61
CA SER A 99 10.19 12.19 1.85
C SER A 99 8.91 13.04 1.94
N PRO A 100 8.96 14.30 1.46
CA PRO A 100 7.86 15.25 1.63
C PRO A 100 6.54 14.80 1.01
N GLN A 101 6.54 14.27 -0.22
CA GLN A 101 5.30 13.87 -0.89
C GLN A 101 4.65 12.68 -0.20
N THR A 102 5.46 11.72 0.25
CA THR A 102 5.00 10.53 0.97
C THR A 102 4.37 10.90 2.31
N VAL A 103 5.04 11.78 3.06
CA VAL A 103 4.54 12.26 4.35
C VAL A 103 3.26 13.08 4.17
N ASP A 104 3.23 13.98 3.18
CA ASP A 104 2.05 14.79 2.88
C ASP A 104 0.84 13.92 2.50
N ASN A 105 1.04 12.95 1.59
CA ASN A 105 0.01 11.99 1.20
C ASN A 105 -0.55 11.22 2.42
N PHE A 106 0.33 10.69 3.28
CA PHE A 106 -0.10 9.95 4.48
C PHE A 106 -0.92 10.84 5.42
N LEU A 107 -0.46 12.08 5.65
CA LEU A 107 -1.14 13.03 6.54
C LEU A 107 -2.48 13.51 5.96
N ARG A 108 -2.55 13.73 4.65
CA ARG A 108 -3.80 14.10 3.96
C ARG A 108 -4.83 12.98 4.06
N LEU A 109 -4.45 11.74 3.74
CA LEU A 109 -5.31 10.57 3.88
C LEU A 109 -5.77 10.37 5.34
N ALA A 110 -4.90 10.67 6.31
CA ALA A 110 -5.26 10.67 7.73
C ALA A 110 -6.30 11.75 8.08
N ASP A 111 -6.16 12.97 7.54
CA ASP A 111 -7.11 14.07 7.77
C ASP A 111 -8.49 13.74 7.17
N GLU A 112 -8.51 13.16 5.97
CA GLU A 112 -9.68 12.68 5.25
C GLU A 112 -10.34 11.42 5.87
N LYS A 113 -9.80 10.90 6.99
CA LYS A 113 -10.28 9.68 7.66
C LYS A 113 -10.21 8.44 6.77
N PHE A 114 -9.36 8.46 5.74
CA PHE A 114 -9.16 7.33 4.84
C PHE A 114 -8.70 6.09 5.61
N TYR A 115 -7.82 6.27 6.59
CA TYR A 115 -7.32 5.16 7.41
C TYR A 115 -8.28 4.71 8.51
N ASP A 116 -9.38 5.43 8.76
CA ASP A 116 -10.26 5.07 9.86
C ASP A 116 -10.94 3.71 9.59
N GLY A 117 -10.84 2.81 10.57
CA GLY A 117 -11.46 1.48 10.51
C GLY A 117 -10.72 0.42 9.69
N ILE A 118 -9.58 0.74 9.06
CA ILE A 118 -8.77 -0.29 8.37
C ILE A 118 -8.08 -1.22 9.39
N ALA A 119 -7.71 -2.40 8.93
CA ALA A 119 -6.91 -3.36 9.68
C ALA A 119 -5.43 -3.36 9.27
N PHE A 120 -4.57 -3.83 10.16
CA PHE A 120 -3.25 -4.38 9.80
C PHE A 120 -3.45 -5.78 9.20
N HIS A 121 -3.79 -5.81 7.90
CA HIS A 121 -4.23 -7.02 7.21
C HIS A 121 -3.13 -8.06 6.97
N ARG A 122 -1.85 -7.68 7.09
CA ARG A 122 -0.72 -8.60 6.90
C ARG A 122 0.29 -8.45 8.04
N VAL A 123 0.48 -9.53 8.79
CA VAL A 123 1.37 -9.59 9.96
C VAL A 123 2.35 -10.75 9.77
N ILE A 124 3.64 -10.43 9.65
CA ILE A 124 4.71 -11.43 9.53
C ILE A 124 5.61 -11.31 10.76
N LYS A 125 5.54 -12.32 11.63
CA LYS A 125 6.30 -12.35 12.89
C LYS A 125 7.80 -12.21 12.63
N GLY A 126 8.42 -11.24 13.30
CA GLY A 126 9.85 -10.98 13.16
C GLY A 126 10.23 -10.25 11.88
N PHE A 127 9.25 -9.74 11.12
CA PHE A 127 9.47 -8.96 9.91
C PHE A 127 8.74 -7.62 9.96
N MET A 128 7.42 -7.60 9.78
CA MET A 128 6.64 -6.36 9.69
C MET A 128 5.14 -6.58 9.95
N ILE A 129 4.44 -5.47 10.20
CA ILE A 129 2.98 -5.36 10.13
C ILE A 129 2.62 -4.37 9.02
N GLN A 130 1.68 -4.72 8.15
CA GLN A 130 1.27 -3.91 7.00
C GLN A 130 -0.22 -3.58 7.09
N GLY A 131 -0.54 -2.33 6.77
CA GLY A 131 -1.88 -1.74 6.79
C GLY A 131 -2.05 -0.73 5.67
N GLY A 132 -3.08 0.11 5.76
CA GLY A 132 -3.35 1.16 4.77
C GLY A 132 -4.20 0.75 3.57
N ASP A 133 -4.77 -0.48 3.56
CA ASP A 133 -5.69 -0.93 2.51
C ASP A 133 -7.16 -0.67 2.92
N PRO A 134 -7.93 0.15 2.17
CA PRO A 134 -9.33 0.44 2.46
C PRO A 134 -10.26 -0.78 2.32
N LEU A 135 -9.89 -1.80 1.54
CA LEU A 135 -10.68 -3.04 1.41
C LEU A 135 -10.74 -3.82 2.73
N SER A 136 -9.78 -3.61 3.63
CA SER A 136 -9.79 -4.21 4.97
C SER A 136 -10.88 -3.67 5.91
N LYS A 137 -11.64 -2.65 5.47
CA LYS A 137 -12.81 -2.14 6.20
C LYS A 137 -14.05 -3.01 6.03
N ALA A 138 -14.07 -3.90 5.03
CA ALA A 138 -15.20 -4.78 4.79
C ALA A 138 -15.46 -5.69 6.01
N GLU A 139 -16.72 -5.90 6.37
CA GLU A 139 -17.09 -6.80 7.47
C GLU A 139 -16.55 -8.22 7.26
N ASP A 140 -16.58 -8.68 6.00
CA ASP A 140 -16.03 -9.97 5.56
C ASP A 140 -14.75 -9.78 4.73
N TRP A 141 -13.80 -9.01 5.25
CA TRP A 141 -12.53 -8.73 4.56
C TRP A 141 -11.70 -9.99 4.27
N ALA A 142 -12.00 -11.13 4.90
CA ALA A 142 -11.37 -12.42 4.61
C ALA A 142 -11.68 -12.93 3.19
N ASN A 143 -12.80 -12.49 2.59
CA ASN A 143 -13.21 -12.87 1.23
C ASN A 143 -13.07 -11.73 0.21
N VAL A 144 -12.42 -10.63 0.59
CA VAL A 144 -12.10 -9.49 -0.27
C VAL A 144 -10.61 -9.54 -0.60
N PRO A 145 -10.17 -9.12 -1.81
CA PRO A 145 -8.75 -9.14 -2.18
C PRO A 145 -7.92 -8.06 -1.47
N VAL A 146 -7.85 -8.12 -0.14
CA VAL A 146 -7.04 -7.21 0.69
C VAL A 146 -5.55 -7.40 0.38
N GLY A 147 -4.82 -6.29 0.36
CA GLY A 147 -3.48 -6.13 -0.19
C GLY A 147 -3.48 -5.47 -1.58
N THR A 148 -4.63 -5.35 -2.24
CA THR A 148 -4.74 -4.75 -3.60
C THR A 148 -5.40 -3.38 -3.61
N GLY A 149 -6.00 -2.95 -2.50
CA GLY A 149 -6.69 -1.67 -2.44
C GLY A 149 -5.75 -0.49 -2.20
N GLY A 150 -6.27 0.69 -2.51
CA GLY A 150 -5.57 1.96 -2.35
C GLY A 150 -6.42 3.11 -2.88
N PRO A 151 -5.86 4.33 -2.94
CA PRO A 151 -6.47 5.42 -3.68
C PRO A 151 -6.42 5.15 -5.19
N ASP A 152 -7.13 5.96 -5.97
CA ASP A 152 -7.19 5.90 -7.44
C ASP A 152 -5.95 6.50 -8.14
N TYR A 153 -4.88 6.78 -7.38
CA TYR A 153 -3.62 7.30 -7.87
C TYR A 153 -2.43 6.51 -7.33
N LYS A 154 -1.29 6.68 -8.01
CA LYS A 154 0.03 6.17 -7.61
C LYS A 154 1.03 7.32 -7.66
N PHE A 155 2.09 7.23 -6.85
CA PHE A 155 3.16 8.23 -6.84
C PHE A 155 4.56 7.62 -6.68
N ALA A 156 5.55 8.44 -7.03
CA ALA A 156 6.96 8.08 -7.09
C ALA A 156 7.56 7.67 -5.74
N ASP A 157 8.66 6.92 -5.78
CA ASP A 157 9.46 6.62 -4.60
C ASP A 157 10.34 7.83 -4.18
N GLU A 158 10.50 8.05 -2.88
CA GLU A 158 11.37 9.09 -2.30
C GLU A 158 12.47 8.42 -1.45
N PHE A 159 13.35 7.66 -2.12
CA PHE A 159 14.43 6.94 -1.43
C PHE A 159 15.35 7.92 -0.69
N ASN A 160 15.69 7.58 0.55
CA ASN A 160 16.52 8.41 1.42
C ASN A 160 17.59 7.58 2.14
N SER A 161 18.37 8.26 2.99
CA SER A 161 19.48 7.64 3.71
C SER A 161 19.04 6.79 4.91
N LYS A 162 17.75 6.80 5.27
CA LYS A 162 17.21 6.11 6.46
C LYS A 162 17.05 4.63 6.18
N LYS A 163 17.87 3.83 6.85
CA LYS A 163 17.80 2.37 6.82
C LYS A 163 16.46 1.87 7.35
N ILE A 164 15.91 0.86 6.68
CA ILE A 164 14.67 0.22 7.13
C ILE A 164 15.04 -0.79 8.22
N VAL A 165 14.73 -0.42 9.46
CA VAL A 165 15.05 -1.15 10.68
C VAL A 165 13.83 -1.22 11.59
N ARG A 166 13.95 -1.87 12.74
CA ARG A 166 12.84 -1.93 13.71
C ARG A 166 12.26 -0.55 13.97
N GLY A 167 10.94 -0.44 13.87
CA GLY A 167 10.19 0.80 14.09
C GLY A 167 10.11 1.71 12.86
N SER A 168 10.83 1.43 11.76
CA SER A 168 10.67 2.19 10.53
C SER A 168 9.26 2.07 9.98
N LEU A 169 8.72 3.21 9.53
CA LEU A 169 7.45 3.34 8.84
C LEU A 169 7.76 3.57 7.35
N ALA A 170 7.37 2.63 6.50
CA ALA A 170 7.71 2.65 5.09
C ALA A 170 6.51 2.30 4.19
N MET A 171 6.53 2.79 2.94
CA MET A 171 5.46 2.55 1.98
C MET A 171 5.52 1.15 1.40
N ALA A 172 4.37 0.47 1.34
CA ALA A 172 4.22 -0.71 0.51
C ALA A 172 3.99 -0.27 -0.95
N ASN A 173 4.57 -1.01 -1.89
CA ASN A 173 4.42 -0.77 -3.32
C ASN A 173 4.39 -2.12 -4.08
N ALA A 174 3.93 -2.10 -5.33
CA ALA A 174 3.89 -3.25 -6.25
C ALA A 174 5.07 -3.24 -7.25
N GLY A 175 6.10 -2.43 -6.97
CA GLY A 175 7.18 -2.09 -7.88
C GLY A 175 7.52 -0.59 -7.79
N PRO A 176 8.57 -0.15 -8.52
CA PRO A 176 8.99 1.26 -8.49
C PRO A 176 7.84 2.23 -8.82
N ASN A 177 7.75 3.33 -8.08
CA ASN A 177 6.79 4.42 -8.29
C ASN A 177 5.32 3.97 -8.25
N THR A 178 4.99 3.01 -7.40
CA THR A 178 3.62 2.54 -7.19
C THR A 178 3.13 2.73 -5.76
N ASN A 179 3.61 3.79 -5.09
CA ASN A 179 3.15 4.13 -3.75
C ASN A 179 1.70 4.62 -3.81
N GLY A 180 0.93 4.31 -2.77
CA GLY A 180 -0.47 4.70 -2.62
C GLY A 180 -0.80 5.01 -1.17
N SER A 181 -1.71 4.23 -0.56
CA SER A 181 -2.05 4.39 0.87
C SER A 181 -1.43 3.34 1.79
N GLN A 182 -0.98 2.20 1.24
CA GLN A 182 -0.50 1.08 2.03
C GLN A 182 0.89 1.34 2.61
N PHE A 183 1.07 1.00 3.88
CA PHE A 183 2.32 1.18 4.61
C PHE A 183 2.61 -0.03 5.49
N PHE A 184 3.86 -0.16 5.93
CA PHE A 184 4.25 -1.15 6.92
C PHE A 184 5.14 -0.57 8.01
N ILE A 185 5.07 -1.18 9.19
CA ILE A 185 5.96 -0.94 10.33
C ILE A 185 6.82 -2.17 10.53
N VAL A 186 8.14 -1.97 10.53
CA VAL A 186 9.10 -3.06 10.66
C VAL A 186 9.27 -3.51 12.11
N THR A 187 9.25 -4.82 12.34
CA THR A 187 9.47 -5.46 13.65
C THR A 187 10.77 -6.27 13.69
N ALA A 188 11.36 -6.61 12.53
CA ALA A 188 12.70 -7.15 12.42
C ALA A 188 13.75 -6.14 12.95
N PRO A 189 14.92 -6.59 13.45
CA PRO A 189 16.02 -5.69 13.77
C PRO A 189 16.47 -4.83 12.57
N ALA A 190 16.57 -5.43 11.38
CA ALA A 190 16.96 -4.76 10.15
C ALA A 190 16.40 -5.48 8.91
N THR A 191 16.12 -4.74 7.84
CA THR A 191 15.61 -5.28 6.57
C THR A 191 16.34 -4.65 5.37
N PRO A 192 17.66 -4.91 5.20
CA PRO A 192 18.48 -4.25 4.17
C PRO A 192 18.03 -4.54 2.74
N HIS A 193 17.32 -5.65 2.51
CA HIS A 193 16.75 -6.00 1.21
C HIS A 193 15.60 -5.07 0.79
N LEU A 194 15.07 -4.24 1.69
CA LEU A 194 14.04 -3.24 1.42
C LEU A 194 14.62 -1.83 1.19
N ASP A 195 15.88 -1.59 1.60
CA ASP A 195 16.54 -0.31 1.39
C ASP A 195 16.62 0.02 -0.11
N GLY A 196 16.23 1.24 -0.49
CA GLY A 196 16.21 1.67 -1.89
C GLY A 196 15.15 0.96 -2.76
N ARG A 197 14.20 0.27 -2.12
CA ARG A 197 13.01 -0.32 -2.78
C ARG A 197 11.69 0.21 -2.24
N HIS A 198 11.72 0.73 -1.02
CA HIS A 198 10.56 1.32 -0.35
C HIS A 198 10.96 2.67 0.24
N THR A 199 10.07 3.65 0.15
CA THR A 199 10.23 4.94 0.83
C THR A 199 10.09 4.76 2.34
N ASN A 200 11.16 4.96 3.10
CA ASN A 200 11.14 5.00 4.56
C ASN A 200 10.80 6.43 5.00
N PHE A 201 9.56 6.70 5.41
CA PHE A 201 9.07 8.06 5.61
C PHE A 201 8.85 8.44 7.08
N GLY A 202 9.17 7.54 8.02
CA GLY A 202 9.12 7.85 9.44
C GLY A 202 9.58 6.71 10.35
N GLU A 203 9.35 6.90 11.64
CA GLU A 203 9.68 5.94 12.69
C GLU A 203 8.66 5.97 13.83
N VAL A 204 8.44 4.81 14.46
CA VAL A 204 7.69 4.69 15.71
C VAL A 204 8.53 5.26 16.86
N VAL A 205 7.91 6.12 17.68
CA VAL A 205 8.56 6.78 18.82
C VAL A 205 7.95 6.41 20.18
N SER A 206 6.72 5.89 20.23
CA SER A 206 6.10 5.31 21.44
C SER A 206 4.99 4.31 21.11
#